data_AF-A0A520MPH3-F1
#
_entry.id   AF-A0A520MPH3-F1
#
_cell.length_a   1.000
_cell.length_b   1.000
_cell.length_c   1.000
_cell.angle_alpha   90.00
_cell.angle_beta   90.00
_cell.angle_gamma   90.00
#
_symmetry.space_group_name_H-M   'P 1'
#
loop_
_entity.id
_entity.type
_entity.pdbx_description
1 polymer ?
#
loop_
_entity_poly.entity_id
_entity_poly.type
_entity_poly.pdbx_seq_one_letter_code
_entity_poly.pdbx_strand_id
1 'polypeptide(L)' 'MEFQIIKEQLEVSDSVLSKHLKVLEDASYVQLIKKTEFTRQRTWVSLTSEGRKSFKRHLEELKKIIG' A
#
# COMPACT_ATOMS: atom_id res chain seq x y z
N MET A 1 8.03 1.08 -0.86
CA MET A 1 8.25 -0.27 -1.43
C MET A 1 7.86 -0.25 -2.89
N GLU A 2 8.53 -1.01 -3.74
CA GLU A 2 8.18 -1.10 -5.16
C GLU A 2 6.90 -1.93 -5.37
N PHE A 3 6.06 -1.56 -6.34
CA PHE A 3 4.81 -2.26 -6.66
C PHE A 3 5.02 -3.76 -6.91
N GLN A 4 6.05 -4.15 -7.65
CA GLN A 4 6.33 -5.57 -7.94
C GLN A 4 6.65 -6.36 -6.65
N ILE A 5 7.41 -5.77 -5.72
CA ILE A 5 7.70 -6.42 -4.43
C ILE A 5 6.42 -6.65 -3.63
N ILE A 6 5.52 -5.66 -3.61
CA ILE A 6 4.24 -5.79 -2.89
C ILE A 6 3.36 -6.88 -3.53
N LYS A 7 3.35 -6.93 -4.87
CA LYS A 7 2.64 -7.97 -5.63
C LYS A 7 3.15 -9.37 -5.28
N GLU A 8 4.47 -9.55 -5.28
CA GLU A 8 5.10 -10.83 -4.94
C GLU A 8 4.80 -11.25 -3.50
N GLN A 9 4.82 -10.32 -2.54
CA GLN A 9 4.55 -10.61 -1.13
C GLN A 9 3.09 -10.93 -0.84
N LEU A 10 2.16 -10.35 -1.59
CA LEU A 10 0.72 -10.55 -1.41
C LEU A 10 0.16 -11.65 -2.32
N GLU A 11 0.97 -12.18 -3.25
CA GLU A 11 0.59 -13.22 -4.22
C GLU A 11 -0.70 -12.89 -5.00
N VAL A 12 -0.87 -11.61 -5.33
CA VAL A 12 -2.04 -11.10 -6.08
C VAL A 12 -1.68 -10.72 -7.52
N SER A 13 -2.69 -10.61 -8.38
CA SER A 13 -2.51 -10.07 -9.73
C SER A 13 -2.32 -8.55 -9.72
N ASP A 14 -1.70 -8.01 -10.78
CA ASP A 14 -1.47 -6.57 -10.95
C ASP A 14 -2.79 -5.78 -10.91
N SER A 15 -3.88 -6.33 -11.44
CA SER A 15 -5.20 -5.69 -11.45
C SER A 15 -5.78 -5.55 -10.04
N VAL A 16 -5.69 -6.62 -9.24
CA VAL A 16 -6.16 -6.62 -7.84
C VAL A 16 -5.34 -5.64 -7.00
N LEU A 17 -4.01 -5.69 -7.10
CA LEU A 17 -3.14 -4.78 -6.36
C LEU A 17 -3.38 -3.32 -6.76
N SER A 18 -3.50 -3.03 -8.05
CA SER A 18 -3.77 -1.67 -8.54
C SER A 18 -5.10 -1.13 -8.01
N LYS A 19 -6.15 -1.97 -7.99
CA LYS A 19 -7.46 -1.58 -7.46
C LYS A 19 -7.38 -1.27 -5.96
N HIS A 20 -6.70 -2.11 -5.18
CA HIS A 20 -6.53 -1.86 -3.74
C HIS A 20 -5.72 -0.59 -3.47
N LEU A 21 -4.59 -0.40 -4.17
CA LEU A 21 -3.77 0.78 -4.02
C LEU A 21 -4.51 2.05 -4.42
N LYS A 22 -5.36 2.00 -5.44
CA LYS A 22 -6.18 3.14 -5.85
C LYS A 22 -7.16 3.57 -4.75
N VAL A 23 -7.88 2.61 -4.16
CA VAL A 23 -8.80 2.88 -3.04
C VAL A 23 -8.05 3.48 -1.85
N LEU A 24 -6.87 2.94 -1.52
CA LEU A 24 -6.05 3.45 -0.42
C LEU A 24 -5.45 4.83 -0.73
N GLU A 25 -5.14 5.13 -1.99
CA GLU A 25 -4.66 6.44 -2.43
C GLU A 25 -5.78 7.48 -2.35
N ASP A 26 -6.98 7.14 -2.83
CA ASP A 26 -8.16 8.01 -2.78
C ASP A 26 -8.57 8.31 -1.32
N ALA A 27 -8.33 7.36 -0.41
CA ALA A 27 -8.48 7.55 1.04
C ALA A 27 -7.28 8.26 1.72
N SER A 28 -6.30 8.74 0.96
CA SER A 28 -5.08 9.40 1.47
C SER A 28 -4.24 8.54 2.43
N TYR A 29 -4.38 7.22 2.39
CA TYR A 29 -3.63 6.28 3.24
C TYR A 29 -2.30 5.84 2.62
N VAL A 30 -2.22 5.76 1.30
CA VAL A 30 -0.98 5.50 0.57
C VAL A 30 -0.70 6.60 -0.43
N GLN A 31 0.58 6.78 -0.74
CA GLN A 31 1.06 7.64 -1.81
C GLN A 31 1.73 6.76 -2.86
N LEU A 32 1.32 6.92 -4.11
CA LEU A 32 1.95 6.32 -5.28
C LEU A 32 2.90 7.33 -5.93
N ILE A 33 4.14 6.91 -6.17
CA ILE A 33 5.17 7.75 -6.77
C ILE A 33 5.74 7.00 -7.97
N LYS A 34 5.52 7.54 -9.16
CA LYS A 34 6.18 7.02 -10.37
C LYS A 34 7.57 7.64 -10.45
N LYS A 35 8.60 6.79 -10.37
CA LYS A 35 9.99 7.21 -10.55
C LYS A 35 10.58 6.50 -11.75
N THR A 36 11.30 7.23 -12.57
CA THR A 36 12.12 6.64 -13.64
C THR A 36 13.46 6.28 -13.03
N GLU A 37 13.78 5.00 -13.01
CA GLU A 37 15.06 4.50 -12.55
C GLU A 37 15.77 3.79 -13.70
N PHE A 38 16.98 4.26 -14.01
CA PHE A 38 17.75 3.87 -15.19
C PHE A 38 17.00 4.16 -16.49
N THR A 39 16.21 3.18 -16.95
CA THR A 39 15.48 3.21 -18.23
C THR A 39 14.04 2.76 -18.09
N ARG A 40 13.60 2.37 -16.89
CA ARG A 40 12.24 1.83 -16.64
C ARG A 40 11.50 2.69 -15.62
N GLN A 41 10.24 2.96 -15.91
CA GLN A 41 9.34 3.58 -14.94
C GLN A 41 8.93 2.54 -13.90
N ARG A 42 9.21 2.83 -12.63
CA ARG A 42 8.81 2.03 -11.48
C ARG A 42 7.78 2.78 -10.65
N THR A 43 6.84 2.05 -10.09
CA THR A 43 5.84 2.60 -9.17
C THR A 43 6.25 2.25 -7.75
N TRP A 44 6.46 3.29 -6.95
CA TRP A 44 6.78 3.21 -5.54
C TRP A 44 5.53 3.51 -4.72
N VAL A 45 5.29 2.71 -3.70
CA VAL A 45 4.19 2.87 -2.76
C VAL A 45 4.75 3.21 -1.39
N SER A 46 4.19 4.20 -0.74
CA SER A 46 4.50 4.55 0.66
C SER A 46 3.22 4.79 1.44
N LEU A 47 3.19 4.39 2.71
CA LEU A 47 2.11 4.81 3.61
C LEU A 47 2.27 6.29 3.96
N THR A 48 1.17 7.02 3.99
CA THR A 48 1.12 8.39 4.52
C THR A 48 1.12 8.38 6.05
N SER A 49 1.32 9.54 6.66
CA SER A 49 1.19 9.70 8.11
C SER A 49 -0.20 9.31 8.62
N GLU A 50 -1.25 9.61 7.84
CA GLU A 50 -2.63 9.25 8.15
C GLU A 50 -2.86 7.74 7.99
N GLY A 51 -2.42 7.16 6.88
CA GLY A 51 -2.52 5.72 6.64
C GLY A 51 -1.81 4.89 7.72
N ARG A 52 -0.64 5.33 8.18
CA ARG A 52 0.06 4.69 9.32
C ARG A 52 -0.75 4.74 10.62
N LYS A 53 -1.38 5.88 10.93
CA LYS A 53 -2.21 6.03 12.13
C LYS A 53 -3.47 5.16 12.05
N SER A 54 -4.17 5.19 10.91
CA SER A 54 -5.38 4.40 10.68
C SER A 54 -5.08 2.90 10.76
N PHE A 55 -4.00 2.45 10.12
CA PHE A 55 -3.57 1.05 10.19
C PHE A 55 -3.23 0.62 11.61
N LYS A 56 -2.49 1.43 12.36
CA LYS A 56 -2.17 1.12 13.76
C LYS A 56 -3.45 1.00 14.60
N ARG A 57 -4.39 1.93 14.45
CA ARG A 57 -5.68 1.90 15.14
C ARG A 57 -6.46 0.62 14.80
N HIS A 58 -6.50 0.25 13.51
CA HIS A 58 -7.16 -0.97 13.08
C HIS A 58 -6.54 -2.22 13.72
N LEU A 59 -5.21 -2.30 13.78
CA LEU A 59 -4.51 -3.39 14.47
C LEU A 59 -4.79 -3.40 15.98
N GLU A 60 -4.89 -2.24 16.62
CA GLU A 60 -5.24 -2.14 18.03
C GLU A 60 -6.65 -2.69 18.30
N GLU A 61 -7.63 -2.40 17.44
CA GLU A 61 -8.98 -2.96 17.56
C GLU A 61 -9.00 -4.47 17.30
N LEU A 62 -8.30 -4.96 16.27
CA LEU A 62 -8.21 -6.41 16.03
C LEU A 62 -7.58 -7.16 17.21
N LYS A 63 -6.55 -6.57 17.84
CA LYS A 63 -5.92 -7.14 19.04
C LYS A 63 -6.89 -7.22 20.23
N LYS A 64 -7.83 -6.28 20.35
CA LYS A 64 -8.87 -6.32 21.40
C LYS A 64 -9.94 -7.38 21.16
N ILE A 65 -10.12 -7.82 19.92
CA ILE A 65 -11.11 -8.87 19.58
C ILE A 65 -10.51 -10.27 19.81
N ILE A 66 -9.21 -10.42 19.58
CA ILE A 66 -8.51 -11.71 19.69
C ILE A 66 -7.89 -11.91 21.10
N GLY A 67 -7.77 -10.85 21.89
CA GLY A 67 -7.33 -10.89 23.30
C GLY A 67 -8.51 -10.96 24.26
#